data_AF-A0A7W1RQR4-F1
#
_entry.id   AF-A0A7W1RQR4-F1
#
_cell.length_a   1.000
_cell.length_b   1.000
_cell.length_c   1.000
_cell.angle_alpha   90.00
_cell.angle_beta   90.00
_cell.angle_gamma   90.00
#
_symmetry.space_group_name_H-M   'P 1'
#
loop_
_entity.id
_entity.type
_entity.pdbx_description
1 polymer ?
#
loop_
_entity_poly.entity_id
_entity_poly.type
_entity_poly.pdbx_seq_one_letter_code
_entity_poly.pdbx_strand_id
1 'polypeptide(L)'
;MKIPFLLMTALLGQATGLAAQEASAPRKVATKRVAFAQSCFWTGEMKLGQIEGVMRTEAGFFKGREVTLVEYAPEQVSLEDLARRASQAGVADRIHLDAETQPPPAGVSNGAPLDKSYRPAPSDDQKKQIEGTPFSRLRLTPEQATKVNAFAREDPVKALQWLTPAQREQIKVGR
;
A
#
# COMPACT_ATOMS: atom_id res chain seq x y z
N MET A 1 -18.90 -68.38 38.37
CA MET A 1 -17.65 -68.07 37.64
C MET A 1 -17.35 -66.60 37.89
N LYS A 2 -16.46 -66.18 38.81
CA LYS A 2 -15.00 -66.31 38.93
C LYS A 2 -14.17 -65.53 37.85
N ILE A 3 -13.71 -64.34 38.28
CA ILE A 3 -12.40 -63.65 38.10
C ILE A 3 -12.09 -62.98 36.70
N PRO A 4 -11.12 -62.05 36.56
CA PRO A 4 -11.18 -60.57 36.76
C PRO A 4 -10.42 -59.78 35.63
N PHE A 5 -9.75 -58.65 36.01
CA PHE A 5 -8.72 -57.86 35.30
C PHE A 5 -9.26 -56.76 34.36
N LEU A 6 -8.76 -55.53 34.28
CA LEU A 6 -7.47 -54.95 34.68
C LEU A 6 -7.61 -53.41 34.78
N LEU A 7 -6.86 -52.81 35.70
CA LEU A 7 -6.46 -51.40 35.77
C LEU A 7 -6.03 -50.83 34.39
N MET A 8 -6.43 -49.60 34.05
CA MET A 8 -5.53 -48.64 33.40
C MET A 8 -5.82 -47.21 33.84
N THR A 9 -4.87 -46.71 34.62
CA THR A 9 -4.60 -45.32 34.95
C THR A 9 -4.33 -44.53 33.67
N ALA A 10 -5.08 -43.45 33.40
CA ALA A 10 -4.71 -42.48 32.39
C ALA A 10 -4.36 -41.15 33.07
N LEU A 11 -3.09 -40.76 32.91
CA LEU A 11 -2.48 -39.58 33.50
C LEU A 11 -3.17 -38.27 33.07
N LEU A 12 -3.21 -37.36 34.05
CA LEU A 12 -3.50 -35.94 33.92
C LEU A 12 -2.60 -35.24 32.90
N GLY A 13 -3.19 -34.26 32.21
CA GLY A 13 -2.63 -32.91 32.10
C GLY A 13 -1.69 -32.68 30.93
N GLN A 14 -2.26 -32.24 29.80
CA GLN A 14 -1.49 -31.61 28.72
C GLN A 14 -0.88 -30.30 29.22
N ALA A 15 0.45 -30.21 29.19
CA ALA A 15 1.17 -28.96 29.36
C ALA A 15 1.03 -28.12 28.09
N THR A 16 0.12 -27.15 28.09
CA THR A 16 0.05 -26.11 27.06
C THR A 16 1.13 -25.06 27.33
N GLY A 17 2.30 -25.23 26.74
CA GLY A 17 3.29 -24.17 26.63
C GLY A 17 2.82 -23.15 25.59
N LEU A 18 2.36 -21.98 26.03
CA LEU A 18 2.18 -20.82 25.14
C LEU A 18 3.56 -20.34 24.67
N ALA A 19 3.86 -20.56 23.39
CA ALA A 19 4.94 -19.86 22.71
C ALA A 19 4.54 -18.38 22.53
N ALA A 20 5.03 -17.51 23.42
CA ALA A 20 5.03 -16.08 23.17
C ALA A 20 6.02 -15.79 22.05
N GLN A 21 5.51 -15.50 20.86
CA GLN A 21 6.33 -15.09 19.73
C GLN A 21 6.70 -13.61 19.93
N GLU A 22 7.96 -13.36 20.27
CA GLU A 22 8.51 -12.03 20.44
C GLU A 22 8.33 -11.23 19.15
N ALA A 23 7.61 -10.12 19.23
CA ALA A 23 7.43 -9.20 18.11
C ALA A 23 8.77 -8.50 17.81
N SER A 24 9.51 -9.00 16.83
CA SER A 24 10.69 -8.30 16.30
C SER A 24 10.27 -6.93 15.76
N ALA A 25 11.03 -5.89 16.09
CA ALA A 25 10.83 -4.55 15.52
C ALA A 25 10.72 -4.63 13.98
N PRO A 26 9.80 -3.88 13.35
CA PRO A 26 9.56 -4.01 11.92
C PRO A 26 10.84 -3.68 11.15
N ARG A 27 11.31 -4.62 10.33
CA ARG A 27 12.44 -4.40 9.43
C ARG A 27 12.11 -3.22 8.50
N LYS A 28 12.96 -2.20 8.49
CA LYS A 28 12.82 -1.08 7.53
C LYS A 28 12.98 -1.66 6.12
N VAL A 29 11.89 -1.63 5.36
CA VAL A 29 11.88 -2.03 3.94
C VAL A 29 12.60 -0.95 3.14
N ALA A 30 13.55 -1.36 2.30
CA ALA A 30 14.20 -0.43 1.38
C ALA A 30 13.20 -0.05 0.28
N THR A 31 13.09 1.24 -0.05
CA THR A 31 12.16 1.71 -1.09
C THR A 31 12.91 2.48 -2.17
N LYS A 32 12.31 2.52 -3.36
CA LYS A 32 12.73 3.34 -4.49
C LYS A 32 11.60 4.26 -4.92
N ARG A 33 11.93 5.31 -5.68
CA ARG A 33 10.98 6.32 -6.15
C ARG A 33 10.90 6.36 -7.67
N VAL A 34 9.70 6.67 -8.16
CA VAL A 34 9.41 6.96 -9.57
C VAL A 34 8.17 7.84 -9.62
N ALA A 35 8.16 8.85 -10.49
CA ALA A 35 6.96 9.64 -10.75
C ALA A 35 6.34 9.22 -12.09
N PHE A 36 5.07 8.83 -12.05
CA PHE A 36 4.27 8.53 -13.23
C PHE A 36 3.52 9.79 -13.64
N ALA A 37 3.66 10.22 -14.89
CA ALA A 37 2.86 11.30 -15.45
C ALA A 37 1.60 10.72 -16.11
N GLN A 38 0.46 11.34 -15.81
CA GLN A 38 -0.85 10.98 -16.35
C GLN A 38 -1.74 12.22 -16.48
N SER A 39 -2.96 12.05 -16.99
CA SER A 39 -3.91 13.16 -17.16
C SER A 39 -4.51 13.69 -15.86
N CYS A 40 -4.72 12.80 -14.86
CA CYS A 40 -5.27 13.15 -13.56
C CYS A 40 -4.55 12.39 -12.44
N PHE A 41 -3.84 13.08 -11.55
CA PHE A 41 -3.12 12.42 -10.45
C PHE A 41 -4.06 11.78 -9.41
N TRP A 42 -5.33 12.19 -9.29
CA TRP A 42 -6.28 11.54 -8.38
C TRP A 42 -6.57 10.10 -8.81
N THR A 43 -6.75 9.90 -10.12
CA THR A 43 -6.86 8.56 -10.71
C THR A 43 -5.53 7.82 -10.62
N GLY A 44 -4.41 8.53 -10.82
CA GLY A 44 -3.06 8.01 -10.62
C GLY A 44 -2.86 7.41 -9.23
N GLU A 45 -3.07 8.19 -8.16
CA GLU A 45 -2.95 7.73 -6.77
C GLU A 45 -3.89 6.56 -6.47
N MET A 46 -5.12 6.61 -6.99
CA MET A 46 -6.08 5.52 -6.82
C MET A 46 -5.55 4.23 -7.45
N LYS A 47 -5.20 4.23 -8.75
CA LYS A 47 -4.80 3.00 -9.47
C LYS A 47 -3.41 2.51 -9.06
N LEU A 48 -2.43 3.39 -8.91
CA LEU A 48 -1.07 3.02 -8.49
C LEU A 48 -1.07 2.45 -7.06
N GLY A 49 -1.89 3.00 -6.16
CA GLY A 49 -2.02 2.48 -4.81
C GLY A 49 -2.55 1.03 -4.74
N GLN A 50 -3.27 0.56 -5.77
CA GLN A 50 -3.79 -0.81 -5.84
C GLN A 50 -2.72 -1.86 -6.12
N ILE A 51 -1.54 -1.45 -6.60
CA ILE A 51 -0.47 -2.36 -6.98
C ILE A 51 0.26 -2.85 -5.72
N GLU A 52 0.37 -4.17 -5.55
CA GLU A 52 1.17 -4.76 -4.47
C GLU A 52 2.65 -4.38 -4.62
N GLY A 53 3.31 -4.06 -3.50
CA GLY A 53 4.65 -3.48 -3.48
C GLY A 53 4.70 -1.95 -3.62
N VAL A 54 3.60 -1.27 -4.00
CA VAL A 54 3.49 0.20 -3.84
C VAL A 54 3.20 0.52 -2.38
N MET A 55 4.11 1.27 -1.76
CA MET A 55 4.08 1.60 -0.34
C MET A 55 3.45 2.96 -0.11
N ARG A 56 3.81 3.96 -0.92
CA ARG A 56 3.23 5.31 -0.84
C ARG A 56 2.98 5.89 -2.22
N THR A 57 1.96 6.74 -2.27
CA THR A 57 1.65 7.61 -3.41
C THR A 57 1.60 9.06 -2.93
N GLU A 58 1.95 10.00 -3.79
CA GLU A 58 1.77 11.44 -3.57
C GLU A 58 1.38 12.10 -4.90
N ALA A 59 0.29 12.85 -4.89
CA ALA A 59 -0.11 13.69 -6.00
C ALA A 59 0.83 14.90 -6.12
N GLY A 60 1.23 15.25 -7.33
CA GLY A 60 2.11 16.39 -7.54
C GLY A 60 2.19 16.86 -8.98
N PHE A 61 3.06 17.84 -9.18
CA PHE A 61 3.36 18.44 -10.46
C PHE A 61 4.84 18.31 -10.76
N PHE A 62 5.17 17.87 -11.97
CA PHE A 62 6.54 17.85 -12.47
C PHE A 62 6.60 18.26 -13.93
N LYS A 63 7.50 19.20 -14.25
CA LYS A 63 7.70 19.75 -15.61
C LYS A 63 6.37 20.10 -16.33
N GLY A 64 5.46 20.76 -15.61
CA GLY A 64 4.18 21.25 -16.15
C GLY A 64 3.11 20.17 -16.34
N ARG A 65 3.30 18.96 -15.79
CA ARG A 65 2.33 17.87 -15.85
C ARG A 65 1.92 17.43 -14.46
N GLU A 66 0.71 16.91 -14.36
CA GLU A 66 0.29 16.11 -13.21
C GLU A 66 1.07 14.81 -13.16
N VAL A 67 1.54 14.47 -11.96
CA VAL A 67 2.26 13.23 -11.69
C VAL A 67 1.79 12.61 -10.38
N THR A 68 1.99 11.30 -10.27
CA THR A 68 1.90 10.57 -9.02
C THR A 68 3.29 10.06 -8.71
N LEU A 69 3.88 10.60 -7.65
CA LEU A 69 5.12 10.10 -7.09
C LEU A 69 4.83 8.83 -6.31
N VAL A 70 5.52 7.75 -6.65
CA VAL A 70 5.37 6.43 -6.03
C VAL A 70 6.64 6.08 -5.29
N GLU A 71 6.50 5.70 -4.01
CA GLU A 71 7.50 4.93 -3.28
C GLU A 71 7.11 3.45 -3.34
N TYR A 72 7.99 2.60 -3.86
CA TYR A 72 7.74 1.16 -4.00
C TYR A 72 8.87 0.33 -3.40
N ALA A 73 8.52 -0.88 -3.01
CA ALA A 73 9.39 -1.93 -2.48
C ALA A 73 9.95 -2.78 -3.64
N PRO A 74 11.22 -2.60 -4.07
CA PRO A 74 11.79 -3.32 -5.20
C PRO A 74 11.90 -4.85 -4.97
N GLU A 75 11.86 -5.31 -3.74
CA GLU A 75 11.79 -6.73 -3.38
C GLU A 75 10.40 -7.34 -3.57
N GLN A 76 9.35 -6.52 -3.74
CA GLN A 76 7.97 -6.95 -3.98
C GLN A 76 7.52 -6.67 -5.42
N VAL A 77 7.96 -5.56 -6.01
CA VAL A 77 7.61 -5.18 -7.39
C VAL A 77 8.82 -4.53 -8.08
N SER A 78 9.20 -5.05 -9.25
CA SER A 78 10.26 -4.43 -10.04
C SER A 78 9.77 -3.14 -10.70
N LEU A 79 10.69 -2.24 -11.08
CA LEU A 79 10.32 -1.03 -11.82
C LEU A 79 9.60 -1.38 -13.14
N GLU A 80 10.05 -2.45 -13.81
CA GLU A 80 9.46 -2.95 -15.05
C GLU A 80 8.03 -3.45 -14.86
N ASP A 81 7.77 -4.28 -13.84
CA ASP A 81 6.41 -4.75 -13.55
C ASP A 81 5.49 -3.60 -13.12
N LEU A 82 6.00 -2.69 -12.26
CA LEU A 82 5.26 -1.52 -11.83
C LEU A 82 4.86 -0.62 -13.02
N ALA A 83 5.82 -0.30 -13.89
CA ALA A 83 5.56 0.55 -15.05
C ALA A 83 4.62 -0.11 -16.07
N ARG A 84 4.75 -1.42 -16.28
CA ARG A 84 3.82 -2.19 -17.13
C ARG A 84 2.40 -2.15 -16.57
N ARG A 85 2.20 -2.42 -15.27
CA ARG A 85 0.88 -2.39 -14.63
C ARG A 85 0.27 -1.00 -14.65
N ALA A 86 1.08 0.03 -14.40
CA ALA A 86 0.64 1.43 -14.47
C ALA A 86 0.21 1.82 -15.90
N SER A 87 0.95 1.37 -16.92
CA SER A 87 0.59 1.58 -18.33
C SER A 87 -0.72 0.88 -18.69
N GLN A 88 -0.89 -0.39 -18.28
CA GLN A 88 -2.13 -1.15 -18.48
C GLN A 88 -3.33 -0.51 -17.78
N ALA A 89 -3.12 0.14 -16.64
CA ALA A 89 -4.14 0.90 -15.91
C ALA A 89 -4.38 2.31 -16.48
N GLY A 90 -3.68 2.72 -17.54
CA GLY A 90 -3.84 4.03 -18.18
C GLY A 90 -3.31 5.21 -17.36
N VAL A 91 -2.36 4.96 -16.45
CA VAL A 91 -1.79 5.95 -15.51
C VAL A 91 -0.27 6.08 -15.65
N ALA A 92 0.28 5.79 -16.84
CA ALA A 92 1.72 5.91 -17.10
C ALA A 92 2.01 6.33 -18.55
N ASP A 93 1.67 7.56 -18.92
CA ASP A 93 2.04 8.12 -20.22
C ASP A 93 3.57 8.30 -20.33
N ARG A 94 4.19 8.65 -19.20
CA ARG A 94 5.61 8.94 -19.06
C ARG A 94 6.08 8.65 -17.65
N ILE A 95 7.32 8.22 -17.49
CA ILE A 95 7.94 8.03 -16.17
C ILE A 95 9.14 8.95 -15.97
N HIS A 96 9.32 9.38 -14.74
CA HIS A 96 10.44 10.19 -14.28
C HIS A 96 11.14 9.44 -13.16
N LEU A 97 12.37 9.01 -13.44
CA LEU A 97 13.21 8.26 -12.51
C LEU A 97 14.19 9.22 -11.83
N ASP A 98 14.68 8.84 -10.66
CA ASP A 98 15.83 9.54 -10.06
C ASP A 98 17.04 9.41 -10.99
N ALA A 99 17.94 10.41 -10.99
CA ALA A 99 19.10 10.45 -11.89
C ALA A 99 20.04 9.23 -11.75
N GLU A 100 19.96 8.51 -10.63
CA GLU A 100 20.75 7.31 -10.34
C GLU A 100 20.14 6.02 -10.91
N THR A 101 18.97 6.09 -11.54
CA THR A 101 18.23 4.90 -12.00
C THR A 101 18.53 4.55 -13.45
N GLN A 102 18.64 3.24 -13.73
CA GLN A 102 18.81 2.61 -15.05
C GLN A 102 17.77 3.08 -16.08
N PRO A 103 17.99 2.85 -17.41
CA PRO A 103 17.03 3.22 -18.45
C PRO A 103 15.62 2.69 -18.15
N PRO A 104 14.57 3.40 -18.61
CA PRO A 104 13.19 3.02 -18.34
C PRO A 104 12.87 1.63 -18.90
N PRO A 105 11.88 0.93 -18.30
CA PRO A 105 11.34 -0.29 -18.88
C PRO A 105 10.86 -0.08 -20.32
N ALA A 106 10.99 -1.12 -21.16
CA ALA A 106 10.54 -1.07 -22.55
C ALA A 106 9.03 -0.74 -22.63
N GLY A 107 8.66 0.14 -23.57
CA GLY A 107 7.26 0.50 -23.83
C GLY A 107 6.70 1.66 -23.01
N VAL A 108 7.49 2.27 -22.11
CA VAL A 108 7.09 3.48 -21.37
C VAL A 108 8.01 4.65 -21.73
N SER A 109 7.41 5.79 -22.08
CA SER A 109 8.19 6.98 -22.46
C SER A 109 9.02 7.49 -21.29
N ASN A 110 10.32 7.70 -21.49
CA ASN A 110 11.15 8.36 -20.50
C ASN A 110 10.88 9.86 -20.47
N GLY A 111 10.77 10.43 -19.28
CA GLY A 111 10.82 11.85 -19.06
C GLY A 111 12.21 12.33 -18.66
N ALA A 112 12.32 13.62 -18.35
CA ALA A 112 13.50 14.15 -17.67
C ALA A 112 13.66 13.46 -16.29
N PRO A 113 14.90 13.25 -15.81
CA PRO A 113 15.12 12.76 -14.45
C PRO A 113 14.39 13.61 -13.42
N LEU A 114 13.88 12.98 -12.37
CA LEU A 114 13.23 13.67 -11.27
C LEU A 114 14.26 14.57 -10.57
N ASP A 115 13.86 15.82 -10.30
CA ASP A 115 14.71 16.83 -9.69
C ASP A 115 13.91 17.68 -8.68
N LYS A 116 14.58 18.70 -8.13
CA LYS A 116 14.00 19.60 -7.12
C LYS A 116 12.82 20.46 -7.61
N SER A 117 12.49 20.43 -8.90
CA SER A 117 11.32 21.11 -9.46
C SER A 117 10.02 20.33 -9.31
N TYR A 118 10.07 19.09 -8.81
CA TYR A 118 8.87 18.40 -8.32
C TYR A 118 8.22 19.21 -7.20
N ARG A 119 6.89 19.38 -7.28
CA ARG A 119 6.11 20.04 -6.25
C ARG A 119 4.91 19.16 -5.88
N PRO A 120 4.70 18.85 -4.59
CA PRO A 120 3.47 18.22 -4.15
C PRO A 120 2.26 19.07 -4.52
N ALA A 121 1.15 18.42 -4.84
CA ALA A 121 -0.13 19.08 -4.99
C ALA A 121 -0.63 19.57 -3.60
N PRO A 122 -1.53 20.57 -3.56
CA PRO A 122 -2.20 21.00 -2.33
C PRO A 122 -2.73 19.84 -1.47
N SER A 123 -2.84 20.05 -0.16
CA SER A 123 -3.23 18.97 0.75
C SER A 123 -4.63 18.42 0.51
N ASP A 124 -5.55 19.26 0.03
CA ASP A 124 -6.91 18.89 -0.38
C ASP A 124 -6.97 18.16 -1.72
N ASP A 125 -5.85 18.11 -2.46
CA ASP A 125 -5.67 17.31 -3.67
C ASP A 125 -5.10 15.91 -3.39
N GLN A 126 -4.62 15.65 -2.17
CA GLN A 126 -4.06 14.36 -1.78
C GLN A 126 -5.16 13.37 -1.41
N LYS A 127 -5.03 12.12 -1.88
CA LYS A 127 -5.86 10.99 -1.44
C LYS A 127 -7.37 11.23 -1.59
N LYS A 128 -7.79 11.82 -2.72
CA LYS A 128 -9.19 12.25 -2.94
C LYS A 128 -10.26 11.19 -2.77
N GLN A 129 -9.95 9.91 -2.99
CA GLN A 129 -10.98 8.87 -2.88
C GLN A 129 -11.46 8.70 -1.44
N ILE A 130 -10.65 9.10 -0.45
CA ILE A 130 -10.99 9.08 0.97
C ILE A 130 -12.01 10.17 1.32
N GLU A 131 -12.01 11.31 0.62
CA GLU A 131 -12.87 12.44 0.94
C GLU A 131 -14.36 12.06 0.88
N GLY A 132 -15.12 12.55 1.87
CA GLY A 132 -16.55 12.26 1.99
C GLY A 132 -16.88 10.81 2.41
N THR A 133 -15.88 9.96 2.64
CA THR A 133 -16.09 8.59 3.14
C THR A 133 -15.90 8.53 4.66
N PRO A 134 -16.39 7.49 5.36
CA PRO A 134 -16.10 7.30 6.78
C PRO A 134 -14.61 7.23 7.12
N PHE A 135 -13.76 6.84 6.15
CA PHE A 135 -12.31 6.78 6.33
C PHE A 135 -11.67 8.15 6.56
N SER A 136 -12.29 9.25 6.08
CA SER A 136 -11.77 10.62 6.23
C SER A 136 -11.62 11.09 7.68
N ARG A 137 -12.29 10.42 8.63
CA ARG A 137 -12.23 10.73 10.07
C ARG A 137 -11.05 10.06 10.77
N LEU A 138 -10.39 9.12 10.09
CA LEU A 138 -9.32 8.34 10.69
C LEU A 138 -7.98 9.06 10.57
N ARG A 139 -7.16 8.91 11.62
CA ARG A 139 -5.72 9.16 11.52
C ARG A 139 -5.09 7.94 10.86
N LEU A 140 -4.61 8.09 9.63
CA LEU A 140 -3.96 7.04 8.84
C LEU A 140 -2.45 7.30 8.76
N THR A 141 -1.63 6.24 8.75
CA THR A 141 -0.24 6.37 8.31
C THR A 141 -0.19 6.65 6.80
N PRO A 142 0.92 7.14 6.24
CA PRO A 142 1.05 7.36 4.79
C PRO A 142 0.77 6.11 3.94
N GLU A 143 1.20 4.94 4.41
CA GLU A 143 0.97 3.64 3.75
C GLU A 143 -0.50 3.24 3.83
N GLN A 144 -1.12 3.38 5.00
CA GLN A 144 -2.55 3.15 5.16
C GLN A 144 -3.35 4.10 4.27
N ALA A 145 -3.02 5.39 4.24
CA ALA A 145 -3.70 6.38 3.41
C ALA A 145 -3.58 6.04 1.93
N THR A 146 -2.43 5.56 1.47
CA THR A 146 -2.23 5.10 0.09
C THR A 146 -3.18 3.96 -0.26
N LYS A 147 -3.24 2.92 0.58
CA LYS A 147 -4.05 1.74 0.32
C LYS A 147 -5.54 1.98 0.54
N VAL A 148 -5.91 2.74 1.57
CA VAL A 148 -7.29 3.16 1.79
C VAL A 148 -7.78 4.03 0.64
N ASN A 149 -7.00 5.01 0.17
CA ASN A 149 -7.34 5.80 -1.01
C ASN A 149 -7.55 4.95 -2.27
N ALA A 150 -6.71 3.93 -2.45
CA ALA A 150 -6.80 3.03 -3.60
C ALA A 150 -8.13 2.24 -3.66
N PHE A 151 -8.75 1.98 -2.50
CA PHE A 151 -9.90 1.07 -2.40
C PHE A 151 -11.16 1.71 -1.78
N ALA A 152 -11.09 2.89 -1.18
CA ALA A 152 -12.16 3.48 -0.36
C ALA A 152 -13.53 3.54 -1.06
N ARG A 153 -13.54 3.72 -2.39
CA ARG A 153 -14.75 3.83 -3.21
C ARG A 153 -15.00 2.62 -4.12
N GLU A 154 -13.96 1.89 -4.53
CA GLU A 154 -14.09 0.73 -5.42
C GLU A 154 -14.30 -0.58 -4.63
N ASP A 155 -13.59 -0.77 -3.50
CA ASP A 155 -13.69 -1.96 -2.64
C ASP A 155 -13.46 -1.58 -1.16
N PRO A 156 -14.49 -1.06 -0.47
CA PRO A 156 -14.38 -0.65 0.92
C PRO A 156 -13.99 -1.81 1.87
N VAL A 157 -14.31 -3.05 1.51
CA VAL A 157 -13.94 -4.23 2.31
C VAL A 157 -12.43 -4.43 2.27
N LYS A 158 -11.81 -4.30 1.09
CA LYS A 158 -10.36 -4.32 0.95
C LYS A 158 -9.69 -3.14 1.64
N ALA A 159 -10.29 -1.94 1.60
CA ALA A 159 -9.78 -0.79 2.36
C ALA A 159 -9.71 -1.06 3.87
N LEU A 160 -10.70 -1.77 4.45
CA LEU A 160 -10.72 -2.13 5.87
C LEU A 160 -9.58 -3.08 6.29
N GLN A 161 -9.02 -3.85 5.36
CA GLN A 161 -7.90 -4.76 5.64
C GLN A 161 -6.61 -4.00 6.00
N TRP A 162 -6.50 -2.76 5.54
CA TRP A 162 -5.35 -1.88 5.82
C TRP A 162 -5.48 -1.11 7.14
N LEU A 163 -6.60 -1.26 7.84
CA LEU A 163 -6.85 -0.59 9.10
C LEU A 163 -6.53 -1.51 10.30
N THR A 164 -6.12 -0.89 11.40
CA THR A 164 -6.03 -1.57 12.69
C THR A 164 -7.44 -1.91 13.22
N PRO A 165 -7.56 -2.88 14.16
CA PRO A 165 -8.85 -3.14 14.82
C PRO A 165 -9.49 -1.90 15.41
N ALA A 166 -8.72 -1.04 16.09
CA ALA A 166 -9.22 0.19 16.70
C ALA A 166 -9.77 1.20 15.66
N GLN A 167 -9.08 1.36 14.52
CA GLN A 167 -9.57 2.20 13.42
C GLN A 167 -10.88 1.66 12.81
N ARG A 168 -11.02 0.33 12.70
CA ARG A 168 -12.27 -0.28 12.20
C ARG A 168 -13.46 -0.04 13.15
N GLU A 169 -13.23 -0.08 14.46
CA GLU A 169 -14.28 0.24 15.43
C GLU A 169 -14.72 1.72 15.36
N GLN A 170 -13.79 2.65 15.14
CA GLN A 170 -14.12 4.08 14.97
C GLN A 170 -15.05 4.34 13.78
N ILE A 171 -14.91 3.57 12.69
CA ILE A 171 -15.80 3.68 11.53
C ILE A 171 -17.23 3.22 11.87
N LYS A 172 -17.39 2.21 12.73
CA LYS A 172 -18.71 1.65 13.10
C LYS A 172 -19.48 2.59 14.03
N VAL A 173 -18.79 3.22 14.96
CA VAL A 173 -19.39 4.12 15.98
C VAL A 173 -19.89 5.43 15.38
N GLY A 174 -19.37 5.83 14.21
CA GLY A 174 -19.76 7.07 13.52
C GLY A 174 -20.91 6.94 12.51
N ARG A 175 -21.72 5.89 12.58
CA ARG A 175 -22.94 5.68 11.76
C ARG A 175 -24.20 6.01 12.56
#